data_AF-A0A2S9GKP7-F1
#
_entry.id   AF-A0A2S9GKP7-F1
#
_cell.length_a   1.000
_cell.length_b   1.000
_cell.length_c   1.000
_cell.angle_alpha   90.00
_cell.angle_beta   90.00
_cell.angle_gamma   90.00
#
_symmetry.space_group_name_H-M   'P 1'
#
loop_
_entity.id
_entity.type
_entity.pdbx_description
1 polymer ?
#
loop_
_entity_poly.entity_id
_entity_poly.type
_entity_poly.pdbx_seq_one_letter_code
_entity_poly.pdbx_strand_id
1 'polypeptide(L)' 'MESFFSLLQKNVLDRQKWKTRVELANAIFDYIEIFHNRQRRHSALNYRTPIEYELS' A
#
# COMPACT_ATOMS: atom_id res chain seq x y z
N MET A 1 -2.23 -13.19 -9.02
CA MET A 1 -2.03 -12.63 -7.66
C MET A 1 -0.97 -11.54 -7.80
N GLU A 2 -1.32 -10.26 -7.66
CA GLU A 2 -0.31 -9.19 -7.65
C GLU A 2 0.38 -9.19 -6.27
N SER A 3 1.72 -9.21 -6.25
CA SER A 3 2.46 -9.13 -4.99
C SER A 3 2.38 -7.72 -4.40
N PHE A 4 2.57 -7.61 -3.09
CA PHE A 4 2.70 -6.32 -2.41
C PHE A 4 3.73 -5.41 -3.09
N PHE A 5 4.92 -5.95 -3.41
CA PHE A 5 6.00 -5.18 -4.04
C PHE A 5 5.68 -4.72 -5.45
N SER A 6 5.00 -5.54 -6.25
CA SER A 6 4.55 -5.16 -7.60
C SER A 6 3.57 -3.99 -7.54
N LEU A 7 2.70 -3.97 -6.52
CA LEU A 7 1.73 -2.89 -6.30
C LEU A 7 2.40 -1.63 -5.77
N LEU A 8 3.35 -1.76 -4.84
CA LEU A 8 4.12 -0.65 -4.30
C LEU A 8 4.92 0.03 -5.42
N GLN A 9 5.53 -0.76 -6.29
CA GLN A 9 6.26 -0.27 -7.45
C GLN A 9 5.34 0.56 -8.36
N LYS A 10 4.23 -0.04 -8.82
CA LYS A 10 3.29 0.64 -9.72
C LYS A 10 2.63 1.88 -9.12
N ASN A 11 2.30 1.85 -7.82
CA ASN A 11 1.49 2.90 -7.19
C ASN A 11 2.31 3.98 -6.49
N VAL A 12 3.58 3.75 -6.18
CA VAL A 12 4.44 4.72 -5.50
C VAL A 12 5.72 4.96 -6.29
N LEU A 13 6.51 3.91 -6.55
CA LEU A 13 7.86 4.06 -7.12
C LEU A 13 7.82 4.61 -8.55
N ASP A 14 6.90 4.10 -9.38
CA ASP A 14 6.80 4.44 -10.79
C ASP A 14 5.96 5.71 -11.05
N ARG A 15 5.34 6.31 -10.01
CA ARG A 15 4.45 7.47 -10.20
C ARG A 15 5.19 8.75 -10.53
N GLN A 16 6.38 8.94 -9.95
CA GLN A 16 7.19 10.13 -10.17
C GLN A 16 8.65 9.91 -9.73
N LYS A 17 9.53 10.83 -10.13
CA LYS A 17 10.88 10.90 -9.59
C LYS A 17 10.87 11.60 -8.24
N TRP A 18 11.39 10.92 -7.23
CA TRP A 18 11.51 11.43 -5.87
C TRP A 18 12.83 12.19 -5.70
N LYS A 19 12.79 13.39 -5.11
CA LYS A 19 14.00 14.20 -4.95
C LYS A 19 14.85 13.73 -3.78
N THR A 20 14.20 13.21 -2.74
CA THR A 20 14.87 12.74 -1.53
C THR A 20 14.32 11.39 -1.08
N ARG A 21 15.14 10.65 -0.32
CA ARG A 21 14.71 9.41 0.32
C ARG A 21 13.61 9.63 1.35
N VAL A 22 13.59 10.79 2.01
CA VAL A 22 12.55 11.15 3.00
C VAL A 22 11.19 11.32 2.32
N GLU A 23 11.15 12.02 1.19
CA GLU A 23 9.93 12.18 0.40
C GLU A 23 9.36 10.83 -0.06
N LEU A 24 10.23 9.95 -0.57
CA LEU A 24 9.85 8.60 -0.95
C LEU A 24 9.34 7.79 0.26
N ALA A 25 10.03 7.86 1.40
CA ALA A 25 9.62 7.16 2.61
C ALA A 25 8.23 7.60 3.09
N ASN A 26 7.95 8.91 3.07
CA ASN A 26 6.63 9.44 3.41
C ASN A 26 5.55 8.94 2.45
N ALA A 27 5.83 8.93 1.13
CA ALA A 27 4.87 8.42 0.16
C ALA A 27 4.60 6.91 0.30
N ILE A 28 5.62 6.13 0.64
CA ILE A 28 5.47 4.70 0.95
C ILE A 28 4.61 4.54 2.21
N PHE A 29 4.89 5.31 3.26
CA PHE A 29 4.13 5.28 4.51
C PHE A 29 2.66 5.62 4.29
N ASP A 30 2.37 6.73 3.60
CA ASP A 30 1.00 7.15 3.27
C ASP A 30 0.27 6.08 2.44
N TYR A 31 0.96 5.48 1.47
CA TYR A 31 0.37 4.40 0.67
C TYR A 31 0.02 3.17 1.52
N ILE A 32 0.90 2.76 2.42
CA ILE A 32 0.69 1.59 3.29
C ILE A 32 -0.45 1.88 4.27
N GLU A 33 -0.38 2.99 5.01
CA GLU A 33 -1.31 3.27 6.10
C GLU A 33 -2.71 3.66 5.60
N ILE A 34 -2.78 4.50 4.56
CA ILE A 34 -4.06 5.05 4.12
C ILE A 34 -4.71 4.15 3.08
N PHE A 35 -3.96 3.70 2.08
CA PHE A 35 -4.54 2.93 0.98
C PHE A 35 -4.49 1.43 1.25
N HIS A 36 -3.31 0.86 1.53
CA HIS A 36 -3.14 -0.58 1.64
C HIS A 36 -3.88 -1.16 2.86
N ASN A 37 -3.62 -0.62 4.05
CA ASN A 37 -4.13 -1.17 5.30
C ASN A 37 -5.62 -0.84 5.55
N ARG A 38 -6.08 0.32 5.09
CA ARG A 38 -7.42 0.86 5.43
C ARG A 38 -8.45 0.80 4.32
N GLN A 39 -8.05 0.76 3.04
CA GLN A 39 -8.99 0.91 1.92
C GLN A 39 -8.95 -0.27 0.96
N ARG A 40 -7.77 -0.86 0.73
CA ARG A 40 -7.61 -1.96 -0.20
C ARG A 40 -8.22 -3.23 0.39
N ARG A 41 -9.18 -3.81 -0.33
CA ARG A 41 -9.75 -5.11 0.01
C ARG A 41 -8.97 -6.23 -0.65
N HIS A 42 -8.71 -7.28 0.11
CA HIS A 42 -7.94 -8.43 -0.34
C HIS A 42 -8.86 -9.64 -0.48
N SER A 43 -8.91 -10.26 -1.66
CA SER A 43 -9.69 -11.48 -1.87
C SER A 43 -9.23 -12.62 -0.94
N ALA A 44 -7.94 -12.67 -0.62
CA ALA A 44 -7.37 -13.60 0.37
C ALA A 44 -7.88 -13.36 1.80
N LEU A 45 -8.32 -12.13 2.12
CA LEU A 45 -8.90 -11.75 3.41
C LEU A 45 -10.43 -11.73 3.36
N ASN A 46 -11.04 -12.55 2.50
CA ASN A 46 -12.48 -12.56 2.27
C ASN A 46 -13.06 -11.17 1.94
N TYR A 47 -12.32 -10.42 1.10
CA TYR A 47 -12.65 -9.04 0.70
C TYR A 47 -12.69 -8.02 1.86
N ARG A 48 -11.99 -8.30 2.96
CA ARG A 48 -11.70 -7.33 4.01
C ARG A 48 -10.42 -6.57 3.72
N THR A 49 -10.29 -5.41 4.34
CA THR A 49 -9.01 -4.68 4.46
C THR A 49 -8.12 -5.37 5.51
N PRO A 50 -6.80 -5.15 5.47
CA PRO A 50 -5.90 -5.67 6.49
C PRO A 50 -6.33 -5.32 7.92
N ILE A 51 -6.73 -4.07 8.18
CA ILE A 51 -7.19 -3.66 9.51
C ILE A 51 -8.49 -4.34 9.92
N GLU A 52 -9.48 -4.43 9.01
CA GLU A 52 -10.72 -5.15 9.31
C GLU A 52 -10.50 -6.64 9.60
N TYR A 53 -9.45 -7.23 9.03
CA TYR A 53 -9.07 -8.62 9.29
C TYR A 53 -8.36 -8.78 10.65
N GLU A 54 -7.47 -7.86 11.02
CA GLU A 54 -6.76 -7.90 12.31
C GLU A 54 -7.67 -7.61 13.51
N LEU A 55 -8.75 -6.83 13.32
CA LEU A 55 -9.70 -6.47 14.37
C LEU A 55 -10.86 -7.45 14.55
N SER A 56 -10.95 -8.52 13.74
CA SER A 56 -12.03 -9.53 13.79
C SER A 56 -11.64 -10.77 14.56
#